data_AF-A0A7D5RSJ9-F1
#
_entry.id   AF-A0A7D5RSJ9-F1
#
_cell.length_a   1.000
_cell.length_b   1.000
_cell.length_c   1.000
_cell.angle_alpha   90.00
_cell.angle_beta   90.00
_cell.angle_gamma   90.00
#
_symmetry.space_group_name_H-M   'P 1'
#
loop_
_entity.id
_entity.type
_entity.pdbx_description
1 polymer ?
#
loop_
_entity_poly.entity_id
_entity_poly.type
_entity_poly.pdbx_seq_one_letter_code
_entity_poly.pdbx_strand_id
1 'polypeptide(L)'
;MTGLDARGYRLIRLVATTGGQGGLAATRLVLRYSVDGGVLWADTGAEVAIDGSAEATFWGGWAEMPDALRQSIDVQLSVWTADGNGAVQLTLSDLSVDIENLERTSAARLLPRQITPTRPAIRSAPRCAASRPPTSQGLPAPTAARVVRSPPSPKSRSPDRRRCRPTRRSTR
;
A
#
# COMPACT_ATOMS: atom_id res chain seq x y z
N MET A 1 6.32 -4.82 4.97
CA MET A 1 4.97 -4.94 5.58
C MET A 1 3.98 -4.19 4.70
N THR A 2 2.78 -4.71 4.44
CA THR A 2 1.77 -4.07 3.57
C THR A 2 0.40 -4.06 4.27
N GLY A 3 -0.36 -2.95 4.16
CA GLY A 3 -1.74 -2.87 4.64
C GLY A 3 -1.90 -2.41 6.10
N LEU A 4 -1.03 -1.53 6.58
CA LEU A 4 -1.13 -0.93 7.91
C LEU A 4 -2.08 0.28 7.87
N ASP A 5 -3.20 0.23 8.61
CA ASP A 5 -4.01 1.42 8.91
C ASP A 5 -3.41 2.14 10.13
N ALA A 6 -2.75 3.27 9.89
CA ALA A 6 -2.08 4.05 10.92
C ALA A 6 -2.90 5.27 11.38
N ARG A 7 -4.22 5.29 11.15
CA ARG A 7 -5.10 6.36 11.65
C ARG A 7 -5.21 6.30 13.18
N GLY A 8 -4.93 7.44 13.82
CA GLY A 8 -5.09 7.61 15.28
C GLY A 8 -3.85 7.31 16.12
N TYR A 9 -2.76 6.86 15.50
CA TYR A 9 -1.47 6.68 16.16
C TYR A 9 -0.65 7.96 16.09
N ARG A 10 0.23 8.18 17.07
CA ARG A 10 1.08 9.38 17.13
C ARG A 10 2.56 9.10 17.05
N LEU A 11 3.02 8.03 17.67
CA LEU A 11 4.44 7.77 17.83
C LEU A 11 4.79 6.41 17.23
N ILE A 12 5.96 6.35 16.61
CA ILE A 12 6.51 5.14 16.01
C ILE A 12 7.98 5.02 16.41
N ARG A 13 8.43 3.79 16.69
CA ARG A 13 9.86 3.50 16.89
C ARG A 13 10.24 2.19 16.21
N LEU A 14 11.53 2.08 15.91
CA LEU A 14 12.14 0.86 15.40
C LEU A 14 12.90 0.16 16.53
N VAL A 15 12.73 -1.15 16.64
CA VAL A 15 13.45 -1.98 17.60
C VAL A 15 14.11 -3.12 16.84
N ALA A 16 15.37 -3.38 17.12
CA ALA A 16 16.15 -4.38 16.42
C ALA A 16 16.92 -5.24 17.42
N THR A 17 16.90 -6.56 17.22
CA THR A 17 17.72 -7.50 17.97
C THR A 17 18.76 -8.10 17.06
N THR A 18 20.02 -8.09 17.47
CA THR A 18 21.14 -8.69 16.73
C THR A 18 21.35 -10.14 17.15
N GLY A 19 21.66 -11.01 16.20
CA GLY A 19 21.87 -12.45 16.44
C GLY A 19 23.31 -12.89 16.22
N GLY A 20 24.23 -12.49 17.11
CA GLY A 20 25.64 -12.92 17.10
C GLY A 20 26.66 -11.78 17.17
N GLN A 21 27.94 -12.09 16.86
CA GLN A 21 29.00 -11.08 16.76
C GLN A 21 28.77 -10.16 15.55
N GLY A 22 27.88 -9.19 15.71
CA GLY A 22 27.74 -8.05 14.80
C GLY A 22 28.99 -7.20 14.92
N GLY A 23 29.98 -7.41 14.08
CA GLY A 23 31.23 -6.63 14.13
C GLY A 23 31.02 -5.11 14.13
N LEU A 24 32.09 -4.43 14.54
CA LEU A 24 32.17 -2.98 14.68
C LEU A 24 31.79 -2.23 13.38
N ALA A 25 30.65 -1.54 13.40
CA ALA A 25 30.58 -0.10 13.16
C ALA A 25 29.13 0.40 13.23
N ALA A 26 28.98 1.62 13.76
CA ALA A 26 27.79 2.47 13.87
C ALA A 26 26.83 2.31 12.67
N THR A 27 26.02 1.25 12.72
CA THR A 27 25.04 0.96 11.68
C THR A 27 23.73 1.53 12.13
N ARG A 28 23.09 2.31 11.27
CA ARG A 28 21.80 2.89 11.58
C ARG A 28 20.74 2.23 10.72
N LEU A 29 19.71 1.70 11.36
CA LEU A 29 18.52 1.24 10.65
C LEU A 29 17.50 2.38 10.68
N VAL A 30 16.95 2.70 9.51
CA VAL A 30 15.96 3.76 9.33
C VAL A 30 14.69 3.15 8.77
N LEU A 31 13.56 3.50 9.37
CA LEU A 31 12.26 3.09 8.87
C LEU A 31 11.77 4.08 7.80
N ARG A 32 11.39 3.55 6.64
CA ARG A 32 10.86 4.33 5.52
C ARG A 32 9.48 3.82 5.13
N TYR A 33 8.68 4.73 4.59
CA TYR A 33 7.32 4.43 4.15
C TYR A 33 7.09 4.87 2.71
N SER A 34 6.16 4.19 2.05
CA SER A 34 5.65 4.53 0.73
C SER A 34 4.13 4.41 0.72
N VAL A 35 3.47 5.43 0.18
CA VAL A 35 2.00 5.49 0.00
C VAL A 35 1.58 5.24 -1.45
N ASP A 36 2.54 4.98 -2.34
CA ASP A 36 2.35 4.81 -3.78
C ASP A 36 2.80 3.41 -4.27
N GLY A 37 2.74 2.42 -3.38
CA GLY A 37 3.05 1.03 -3.71
C GLY A 37 4.55 0.74 -3.92
N GLY A 38 5.43 1.55 -3.32
CA GLY A 38 6.88 1.36 -3.33
C GLY A 38 7.62 2.18 -4.38
N VAL A 39 6.95 3.15 -5.03
CA VAL A 39 7.56 3.99 -6.08
C VAL A 39 8.39 5.12 -5.46
N LEU A 40 7.83 5.84 -4.50
CA LEU A 40 8.52 6.87 -3.71
C LEU A 40 8.60 6.46 -2.24
N TRP A 41 9.77 6.69 -1.66
CA TRP A 41 10.07 6.37 -0.26
C TRP A 41 10.41 7.64 0.50
N ALA A 42 9.75 7.83 1.64
CA ALA A 42 9.99 8.91 2.59
C ALA A 42 10.41 8.35 3.95
N ASP A 43 11.17 9.13 4.71
CA ASP A 43 11.63 8.74 6.04
C ASP A 43 10.52 8.95 7.07
N THR A 44 10.35 8.00 8.00
CA THR A 44 9.43 8.18 9.12
C THR A 44 10.07 8.98 10.26
N GLY A 45 11.39 9.17 10.24
CA GLY A 45 12.17 9.71 11.36
C GLY A 45 12.45 8.68 12.47
N ALA A 46 11.86 7.49 12.42
CA ALA A 46 12.19 6.41 13.35
C ALA A 46 13.46 5.71 12.89
N GLU A 47 14.47 5.72 13.77
CA GLU A 47 15.75 5.08 13.55
C GLU A 47 16.24 4.35 14.80
N VAL A 48 17.09 3.36 14.61
CA VAL A 48 17.83 2.70 15.68
C VAL A 48 19.30 2.58 15.28
N ALA A 49 20.18 3.03 16.16
CA ALA A 49 21.61 2.84 16.04
C ALA A 49 21.99 1.49 16.65
N ILE A 50 22.83 0.74 15.94
CA ILE A 50 23.39 -0.53 16.37
C ILE A 50 24.87 -0.31 16.57
N ASP A 51 25.29 -0.33 17.83
CA ASP A 51 26.64 -0.07 18.29
C ASP A 51 27.13 -1.17 19.24
N GLY A 52 27.51 -2.33 18.69
CA GLY A 52 28.08 -3.36 19.56
C GLY A 52 28.34 -4.68 18.89
N SER A 53 29.26 -5.45 19.49
CA SER A 53 29.74 -6.74 19.01
C SER A 53 29.06 -7.96 19.64
N ALA A 54 27.96 -7.74 20.36
CA ALA A 54 27.23 -8.79 21.07
C ALA A 54 25.76 -8.86 20.63
N GLU A 55 25.15 -10.01 20.89
CA GLU A 55 23.70 -10.19 20.82
C GLU A 55 23.03 -9.25 21.83
N ALA A 56 22.28 -8.29 21.31
CA ALA A 56 21.60 -7.28 22.10
C ALA A 56 20.34 -6.78 21.37
N THR A 57 19.40 -6.25 22.15
CA THR A 57 18.22 -5.54 21.64
C THR A 57 18.46 -4.04 21.75
N PHE A 58 18.36 -3.36 20.62
CA PHE A 58 18.52 -1.92 20.47
C PHE A 58 17.15 -1.28 20.30
N TRP A 59 16.91 -0.22 21.06
CA TRP A 59 15.65 0.52 21.06
C TRP A 59 15.85 1.88 20.41
N GLY A 60 15.19 2.09 19.27
CA GLY A 60 15.11 3.40 18.66
C GLY A 60 14.30 4.38 19.52
N GLY A 61 14.56 5.67 19.32
CA GLY A 61 13.76 6.73 19.91
C GLY A 61 12.34 6.74 19.33
N TRP A 62 11.38 7.23 20.11
CA TRP A 62 10.05 7.55 19.58
C TRP A 62 10.14 8.73 18.62
N ALA A 63 9.60 8.55 17.42
CA ALA A 63 9.46 9.58 16.42
C ALA A 63 7.97 9.90 16.20
N GLU A 64 7.67 11.17 15.92
CA GLU A 64 6.34 11.60 15.51
C GLU A 64 5.97 10.95 14.17
N MET A 65 4.75 10.41 14.11
CA MET A 65 4.28 9.71 12.94
C MET A 65 3.95 10.71 11.81
N PRO A 66 4.51 10.57 10.60
CA PRO A 66 4.21 11.47 9.48
C PRO A 66 2.72 11.52 9.16
N ASP A 67 2.20 12.71 8.81
CA ASP A 67 0.78 12.91 8.48
C ASP A 67 0.32 12.01 7.32
N ALA A 68 1.17 11.86 6.29
CA ALA A 68 0.88 11.01 5.15
C ALA A 68 0.69 9.54 5.54
N LEU A 69 1.45 9.05 6.54
CA LEU A 69 1.30 7.70 7.06
C LEU A 69 -0.02 7.57 7.82
N ARG A 70 -0.37 8.57 8.63
CA ARG A 70 -1.61 8.61 9.43
C ARG A 70 -2.88 8.67 8.60
N GLN A 71 -2.83 9.18 7.37
CA GLN A 71 -4.02 9.40 6.53
C GLN A 71 -4.23 8.31 5.48
N SER A 72 -3.27 7.39 5.33
CA SER A 72 -3.26 6.37 4.29
C SER A 72 -3.68 5.00 4.83
N ILE A 73 -4.34 4.21 3.99
CA ILE A 73 -4.82 2.86 4.34
C ILE A 73 -3.90 1.79 3.74
N ASP A 74 -3.31 2.09 2.57
CA ASP A 74 -2.37 1.21 1.87
C ASP A 74 -0.97 1.81 1.94
N VAL A 75 -0.24 1.45 2.99
CA VAL A 75 1.14 1.88 3.19
C VAL A 75 2.06 0.67 3.14
N GLN A 76 3.19 0.83 2.45
CA GLN A 76 4.33 -0.06 2.53
C GLN A 76 5.37 0.50 3.50
N LEU A 77 5.82 -0.34 4.42
CA LEU A 77 6.94 -0.04 5.31
C LEU A 77 8.13 -0.93 4.96
N SER A 78 9.31 -0.33 4.97
CA SER A 78 10.59 -1.00 4.75
C SER A 78 11.68 -0.43 5.64
N VAL A 79 12.64 -1.27 6.03
CA VAL A 79 13.80 -0.88 6.82
C VAL A 79 15.01 -0.77 5.92
N TRP A 80 15.70 0.35 6.03
CA TRP A 80 16.86 0.69 5.23
C TRP A 80 18.06 0.81 6.16
N THR A 81 19.24 0.44 5.66
CA THR A 81 20.48 0.72 6.35
C THR A 81 21.01 2.08 5.91
N ALA A 82 21.36 2.90 6.88
CA ALA A 82 22.12 4.13 6.73
C ALA A 82 23.40 3.98 7.53
N ASP A 83 24.50 4.54 7.01
CA ASP A 83 25.80 4.57 7.68
C ASP A 83 26.34 3.16 7.96
N GLY A 84 27.31 2.72 7.17
CA GLY A 84 27.92 1.40 7.33
C GLY A 84 29.18 1.31 6.50
N ASN A 85 30.23 0.75 7.07
CA ASN A 85 31.52 0.61 6.39
C ASN A 85 31.59 -0.65 5.50
N GLY A 86 30.57 -1.51 5.52
CA GLY A 86 30.53 -2.77 4.78
C GLY A 86 31.59 -3.79 5.19
N ALA A 87 32.40 -3.51 6.21
CA ALA A 87 33.47 -4.38 6.68
C ALA A 87 32.96 -5.53 7.54
N VAL A 88 31.71 -5.43 7.99
CA VAL A 88 31.06 -6.37 8.89
C VAL A 88 29.68 -6.73 8.35
N GLN A 89 29.35 -8.02 8.46
CA GLN A 89 27.99 -8.51 8.28
C GLN A 89 27.17 -8.32 9.55
N LEU A 90 26.11 -7.51 9.48
CA LEU A 90 25.08 -7.40 10.51
C LEU A 90 24.05 -8.52 10.32
N THR A 91 23.83 -9.32 11.36
CA THR A 91 22.75 -10.32 11.40
C THR A 91 21.69 -9.86 12.39
N LEU A 92 20.48 -9.60 11.89
CA LEU A 92 19.31 -9.30 12.71
C LEU A 92 18.58 -10.60 13.03
N SER A 93 18.37 -10.88 14.31
CA SER A 93 17.54 -12.00 14.78
C SER A 93 16.08 -11.61 14.88
N ASP A 94 15.80 -10.35 15.21
CA ASP A 94 14.44 -9.81 15.26
C ASP A 94 14.40 -8.32 14.85
N LEU A 95 13.26 -7.90 14.33
CA LEU A 95 12.97 -6.55 13.89
C LEU A 95 11.49 -6.26 14.15
N SER A 96 11.22 -5.34 15.07
CA SER A 96 9.87 -4.91 15.38
C SER A 96 9.68 -3.40 15.17
N VAL A 97 8.46 -3.04 14.81
CA VAL A 97 8.00 -1.65 14.71
C VAL A 97 6.95 -1.48 15.79
N ASP A 98 7.27 -0.66 16.79
CA ASP A 98 6.33 -0.35 17.85
C ASP A 98 5.62 0.95 17.51
N ILE A 99 4.32 1.00 17.82
CA ILE A 99 3.48 2.16 17.59
C ILE A 99 2.78 2.48 18.92
N GLU A 100 2.96 3.71 19.41
CA GLU A 100 2.38 4.20 20.65
C GLU A 100 1.20 5.15 20.38
N ASN A 101 0.29 5.21 21.36
CA ASN A 101 -1.04 5.81 21.27
C ASN A 101 -1.94 5.13 20.24
N LEU A 102 -2.12 3.81 20.40
CA LEU A 102 -3.37 3.17 19.99
C LEU A 102 -4.44 3.80 20.88
N GLU A 103 -5.03 4.92 20.45
CA GLU A 103 -6.17 5.50 21.16
C GLU A 103 -7.12 4.35 21.47
N ARG A 104 -7.41 4.14 22.76
CA ARG A 104 -8.34 3.12 23.27
C ARG A 104 -9.77 3.27 22.71
N THR A 105 -9.96 4.14 21.72
CA THR A 105 -11.18 4.54 21.05
C THR A 105 -11.27 4.10 19.58
N SER A 106 -10.17 3.65 18.95
CA SER A 106 -10.12 3.50 17.48
C SER A 106 -10.37 2.09 16.95
N ALA A 107 -10.27 1.05 17.77
CA ALA A 107 -10.52 -0.34 17.34
C ALA A 107 -12.02 -0.72 17.23
N ALA A 108 -12.96 0.20 17.54
CA ALA A 108 -14.39 -0.14 17.60
C ALA A 108 -15.35 0.85 16.92
N ARG A 109 -14.89 2.02 16.43
CA ARG A 109 -15.77 2.98 15.76
C ARG A 109 -15.80 2.77 14.25
N LEU A 110 -16.58 1.76 13.88
CA LEU A 110 -17.55 1.83 12.79
C LEU A 110 -16.94 2.08 11.39
N LEU A 111 -16.34 1.03 10.81
CA LEU A 111 -16.75 0.75 9.43
C LEU A 111 -18.28 0.56 9.50
N PRO A 112 -19.10 1.38 8.81
CA PRO A 112 -20.52 1.10 8.74
C PRO A 112 -20.65 -0.35 8.25
N ARG A 113 -21.42 -1.17 8.98
CA ARG A 113 -21.82 -2.49 8.48
C ARG A 113 -22.25 -2.26 7.05
N GLN A 114 -21.61 -2.93 6.10
CA GLN A 114 -22.09 -2.95 4.72
C GLN A 114 -23.60 -3.16 4.81
N ILE A 115 -24.37 -2.14 4.43
CA ILE A 115 -25.79 -2.29 4.22
C ILE A 115 -25.84 -3.25 3.04
N THR A 116 -26.03 -4.54 3.32
CA THR A 116 -26.43 -5.49 2.29
C THR A 116 -27.64 -4.87 1.64
N PRO A 117 -27.59 -4.49 0.33
CA PRO A 117 -28.77 -3.94 -0.31
C PRO A 117 -29.87 -4.97 -0.12
N THR A 118 -30.91 -4.57 0.62
CA THR A 118 -32.09 -5.41 0.76
C THR A 118 -32.59 -5.62 -0.66
N ARG A 119 -32.47 -6.86 -1.16
CA ARG A 119 -33.05 -7.30 -2.42
C ARG A 119 -34.44 -6.67 -2.50
N PRO A 120 -34.77 -5.89 -3.54
CA PRO A 120 -36.11 -5.36 -3.67
C PRO A 120 -37.07 -6.53 -3.56
N ALA A 121 -37.93 -6.50 -2.54
CA ALA A 121 -39.06 -7.39 -2.52
C ALA A 121 -39.81 -7.09 -3.81
N ILE A 122 -39.80 -8.04 -4.75
CA ILE A 122 -40.72 -8.04 -5.87
C ILE A 122 -42.09 -8.12 -5.19
N ARG A 123 -42.69 -6.95 -4.92
CA ARG A 123 -44.10 -6.86 -4.58
C ARG A 123 -44.81 -7.39 -5.81
N SER A 124 -45.28 -8.63 -5.70
CA SER A 124 -46.33 -9.17 -6.54
C SER A 124 -47.40 -8.08 -6.64
N ALA A 125 -47.55 -7.49 -7.82
CA ALA A 125 -48.56 -6.47 -8.04
C ALA A 125 -49.94 -7.04 -7.65
N PRO A 126 -50.83 -6.26 -7.03
CA PRO A 126 -52.22 -6.66 -6.93
C PRO A 126 -52.74 -6.84 -8.36
N ARG A 127 -53.31 -8.03 -8.64
CA ARG A 127 -54.06 -8.30 -9.88
C ARG A 127 -55.20 -7.30 -9.97
N CYS A 128 -55.02 -6.21 -10.71
CA CYS A 128 -56.14 -5.44 -11.21
C CYS A 128 -56.89 -6.31 -12.22
N ALA A 129 -58.19 -6.44 -11.95
CA ALA A 129 -59.14 -7.21 -12.75
C ALA A 129 -59.09 -6.79 -14.22
N ALA A 130 -59.26 -7.79 -15.08
CA ALA A 130 -59.36 -7.64 -16.52
C ALA A 130 -60.44 -6.61 -16.89
N SER A 131 -60.03 -5.56 -17.59
CA SER A 131 -60.92 -4.81 -18.47
C SER A 131 -60.34 -4.88 -19.88
N ARG A 132 -61.16 -5.40 -20.80
CA ARG A 132 -60.86 -5.55 -22.24
C ARG A 132 -60.50 -4.19 -22.85
N PRO A 133 -59.54 -4.11 -23.78
CA PRO A 133 -59.47 -2.99 -24.72
C PRO A 133 -60.38 -3.25 -25.93
N PRO A 134 -61.06 -2.22 -26.48
CA PRO A 134 -61.67 -2.31 -27.79
C PRO A 134 -60.62 -2.14 -28.90
N THR A 135 -60.88 -2.84 -30.00
CA THR A 135 -60.17 -2.86 -31.27
C THR A 135 -60.18 -1.51 -31.98
N SER A 136 -59.04 -1.04 -32.49
CA SER A 136 -58.87 -0.32 -33.79
C SER A 136 -57.39 0.11 -33.94
N GLN A 137 -56.69 -0.44 -34.92
CA GLN A 137 -56.34 0.17 -36.23
C GLN A 137 -55.06 1.04 -36.21
N GLY A 138 -54.05 0.57 -36.96
CA GLY A 138 -53.40 1.40 -37.98
C GLY A 138 -51.99 1.95 -37.71
N LEU A 139 -51.07 1.51 -38.57
CA LEU A 139 -49.92 2.27 -39.15
C LEU A 139 -48.58 2.29 -38.35
N PRO A 140 -47.43 2.54 -39.02
CA PRO A 140 -46.61 1.49 -39.62
C PRO A 140 -45.16 1.48 -39.07
N ALA A 141 -44.42 0.43 -39.42
CA ALA A 141 -43.05 0.19 -39.00
C ALA A 141 -42.05 1.30 -39.39
N PRO A 142 -41.13 1.71 -38.50
CA PRO A 142 -39.91 2.41 -38.90
C PRO A 142 -38.71 1.46 -38.94
N THR A 143 -38.26 1.22 -40.18
CA THR A 143 -36.89 1.36 -40.69
C THR A 143 -35.70 0.98 -39.79
N ALA A 144 -34.94 0.00 -40.30
CA ALA A 144 -33.70 -0.54 -39.79
C ALA A 144 -32.68 0.51 -39.29
N ALA A 145 -32.29 0.37 -38.02
CA ALA A 145 -31.15 1.07 -37.46
C ALA A 145 -29.84 0.41 -37.92
N ARG A 146 -29.03 1.23 -38.56
CA ARG A 146 -27.72 0.98 -39.16
C ARG A 146 -26.70 0.54 -38.09
N VAL A 147 -26.07 -0.61 -38.32
CA VAL A 147 -24.91 -1.11 -37.55
C VAL A 147 -23.75 -0.13 -37.70
N VAL A 148 -23.38 0.56 -36.61
CA VAL A 148 -22.16 1.36 -36.53
C VAL A 148 -21.02 0.40 -36.17
N ARG A 149 -20.09 0.22 -37.12
CA ARG A 149 -18.86 -0.56 -36.92
C ARG A 149 -17.88 0.24 -36.06
N SER A 150 -17.36 -0.40 -35.01
CA SER A 150 -16.26 0.10 -34.19
C SER A 150 -14.99 0.33 -35.03
N PRO A 151 -14.22 1.41 -34.82
CA PRO A 151 -12.90 1.57 -35.41
C PRO A 151 -11.84 0.69 -34.69
N PRO A 152 -10.78 0.26 -35.40
CA PRO A 152 -9.74 -0.60 -34.84
C PRO A 152 -8.71 0.16 -33.99
N SER A 153 -8.11 -0.58 -33.06
CA SER A 153 -7.09 -0.18 -32.08
C SER A 153 -5.85 0.51 -32.67
N PRO A 154 -5.20 1.45 -31.94
CA PRO A 154 -3.82 1.81 -32.21
C PRO A 154 -2.84 0.82 -31.54
N LYS A 155 -1.96 0.27 -32.37
CA LYS A 155 -0.72 -0.45 -32.00
C LYS A 155 0.38 0.52 -31.60
N SER A 156 1.37 -0.03 -30.86
CA SER A 156 2.77 0.43 -30.71
C SER A 156 2.99 1.53 -29.66
N ARG A 157 4.07 1.53 -28.86
CA ARG A 157 5.46 1.09 -29.14
C ARG A 157 6.15 0.57 -27.87
N SER A 158 6.90 -0.52 -28.02
CA SER A 158 7.99 -0.89 -27.11
C SER A 158 9.17 0.08 -27.29
N PRO A 159 9.80 0.58 -26.22
CA PRO A 159 11.10 1.22 -26.33
C PRO A 159 12.22 0.20 -26.37
N ASP A 160 13.12 0.51 -27.29
CA ASP A 160 14.26 -0.21 -27.81
C ASP A 160 15.42 -0.32 -26.80
N ARG A 161 16.13 -1.44 -26.87
CA ARG A 161 17.32 -1.77 -26.08
C ARG A 161 18.53 -0.97 -26.59
N ARG A 162 19.15 -0.13 -25.75
CA ARG A 162 20.54 0.35 -25.96
C ARG A 162 21.26 0.30 -24.61
N ARG A 163 22.09 -0.72 -24.38
CA ARG A 163 23.55 -0.76 -24.59
C ARG A 163 24.29 0.30 -23.78
N CYS A 164 24.81 -0.10 -22.62
CA CYS A 164 26.01 0.49 -22.03
C CYS A 164 27.06 -0.62 -21.87
N ARG A 165 28.22 -0.41 -22.52
CA ARG A 165 29.42 -1.25 -22.51
C ARG A 165 30.35 -0.75 -21.39
N PRO A 166 31.13 -1.61 -20.70
CA PRO A 166 32.04 -1.17 -19.66
C PRO A 166 33.38 -0.68 -20.26
N THR A 167 33.91 0.42 -19.73
CA THR A 167 35.29 0.87 -19.97
C THR A 167 36.20 0.34 -18.86
N ARG A 168 37.15 -0.51 -19.26
CA ARG A 168 38.35 -0.88 -18.50
C ARG A 168 39.24 0.36 -18.29
N ARG A 169 39.86 0.47 -17.11
CA ARG A 169 41.10 1.25 -16.87
C ARG A 169 41.86 0.54 -15.75
N SER A 170 42.79 -0.36 -16.09
CA SER A 170 44.24 -0.13 -16.28
C SER A 170 44.96 0.28 -15.00
N THR A 171 45.65 -0.72 -14.43
CA THR A 171 46.69 -0.65 -13.41
C THR A 171 47.91 0.13 -13.89
N ARG A 172 48.51 0.90 -12.98
CA ARG A 172 49.94 1.05 -12.77
C ARG A 172 50.17 1.38 -11.31
#